data_AF-A0A4V1UD10-F1
#
_entry.id   AF-A0A4V1UD10-F1
#
_cell.length_a   1.000
_cell.length_b   1.000
_cell.length_c   1.000
_cell.angle_alpha   90.00
_cell.angle_beta   90.00
_cell.angle_gamma   90.00
#
_symmetry.space_group_name_H-M   'P 1'
#
loop_
_entity.id
_entity.type
_entity.pdbx_description
1 polymer ?
#
loop_
_entity_poly.entity_id
_entity_poly.type
_entity_poly.pdbx_seq_one_letter_code
_entity_poly.pdbx_strand_id
1 'polypeptide(L)'
;MISVTGEYLIGIVERHLNKTIALRRKAAGVDDGADLAATNEEIADFILSIPFFHDGLKDFIMGNTPVQTIIVSQPWEIAFMIRTKKWAESQEWLQSGSQPGPKFYLASPKVVSDSLNLPY
;
A
#
# COMPACT_ATOMS: atom_id res chain seq x y z
N MET A 1 -3.27 -23.38 0.54
CA MET A 1 -2.08 -22.51 0.57
C MET A 1 -1.73 -22.20 -0.87
N ILE A 2 -1.28 -20.98 -1.14
CA ILE A 2 -0.91 -20.54 -2.49
C ILE A 2 0.47 -19.90 -2.46
N SER A 3 1.17 -19.98 -3.58
CA SER A 3 2.45 -19.32 -3.81
C SER A 3 2.17 -17.95 -4.42
N VAL A 4 2.66 -16.87 -3.81
CA VAL A 4 2.45 -15.50 -4.28
C VAL A 4 3.77 -14.76 -4.44
N THR A 5 3.86 -13.93 -5.47
CA THR A 5 5.02 -13.08 -5.77
C THR A 5 4.78 -11.65 -5.29
N GLY A 6 5.85 -10.86 -5.16
CA GLY A 6 5.73 -9.42 -4.89
C GLY A 6 4.87 -8.71 -5.95
N GLU A 7 5.06 -9.04 -7.22
CA GLU A 7 4.28 -8.53 -8.36
C GLU A 7 2.78 -8.80 -8.22
N TYR A 8 2.41 -9.99 -7.72
CA TYR A 8 1.01 -10.32 -7.46
C TYR A 8 0.39 -9.38 -6.41
N LEU A 9 1.13 -9.11 -5.33
CA LEU A 9 0.70 -8.21 -4.27
C LEU A 9 0.63 -6.76 -4.77
N ILE A 10 1.60 -6.31 -5.58
CA ILE A 10 1.56 -5.01 -6.25
C ILE A 10 0.29 -4.89 -7.09
N GLY A 11 -0.03 -5.91 -7.89
CA GLY A 11 -1.26 -5.90 -8.70
C GLY A 11 -2.56 -5.86 -7.88
N ILE A 12 -2.57 -6.31 -6.63
CA ILE A 12 -3.70 -6.11 -5.70
C ILE A 12 -3.73 -4.63 -5.24
N VAL A 13 -2.57 -4.10 -4.83
CA VAL A 13 -2.43 -2.71 -4.39
C VAL A 13 -2.89 -1.75 -5.48
N GLU A 14 -2.39 -1.89 -6.71
CA GLU A 14 -2.75 -1.07 -7.86
C GLU A 14 -4.26 -1.05 -8.12
N ARG A 15 -4.91 -2.23 -8.07
CA ARG A 15 -6.36 -2.34 -8.30
C ARG A 15 -7.19 -1.57 -7.28
N HIS A 16 -6.72 -1.43 -6.05
CA HIS A 16 -7.38 -0.65 -5.02
C HIS A 16 -7.00 0.83 -5.10
N LEU A 17 -5.72 1.11 -5.33
CA LEU A 17 -5.19 2.47 -5.40
C LEU A 17 -5.74 3.25 -6.59
N ASN A 18 -5.81 2.64 -7.78
CA ASN A 18 -6.33 3.28 -8.99
C ASN A 18 -7.79 3.76 -8.84
N LYS A 19 -8.55 3.16 -7.92
CA LYS A 19 -9.93 3.60 -7.62
C LYS A 19 -10.00 4.87 -6.79
N THR A 20 -8.95 5.16 -6.01
CA THR A 20 -8.95 6.25 -5.03
C THR A 20 -7.89 7.31 -5.30
N ILE A 21 -6.93 7.05 -6.20
CA ILE A 21 -5.84 7.97 -6.53
C ILE A 21 -6.33 9.28 -7.13
N ALA A 22 -7.36 9.23 -7.99
CA ALA A 22 -7.98 10.43 -8.54
C ALA A 22 -8.61 11.31 -7.45
N LEU A 23 -9.19 10.69 -6.41
CA LEU A 23 -9.74 11.42 -5.25
C LEU A 23 -8.62 12.06 -4.43
N ARG A 24 -7.50 11.37 -4.24
CA ARG A 24 -6.31 11.90 -3.57
C ARG A 24 -5.69 13.07 -4.32
N ARG A 25 -5.51 12.97 -5.65
CA ARG A 25 -4.98 14.06 -6.49
C ARG A 25 -5.87 15.30 -6.44
N LYS A 26 -7.20 15.10 -6.50
CA LYS A 26 -8.18 16.17 -6.33
C LYS A 26 -8.11 16.82 -4.95
N ALA A 27 -7.96 16.03 -3.88
CA ALA A 27 -7.80 16.55 -2.52
C ALA A 27 -6.48 17.32 -2.33
N ALA A 28 -5.43 16.95 -3.07
CA ALA A 28 -4.15 17.66 -3.13
C ALA A 28 -4.18 18.96 -3.96
N GLY A 29 -5.30 19.27 -4.62
CA GLY A 29 -5.40 20.40 -5.53
C GLY A 29 -4.66 20.20 -6.85
N VAL A 30 -4.27 18.95 -7.17
CA VAL A 30 -3.65 18.57 -8.43
C VAL A 30 -4.78 18.22 -9.39
N ASP A 31 -5.12 19.13 -10.30
CA ASP A 31 -6.08 18.91 -11.39
C ASP A 31 -5.35 18.27 -12.58
N ASP A 32 -4.86 17.04 -12.39
CA ASP A 32 -4.23 16.28 -13.48
C ASP A 32 -5.34 15.55 -14.24
N GLY A 33 -5.82 16.21 -15.29
CA GLY A 33 -6.79 15.65 -16.21
C GLY A 33 -6.31 14.30 -16.75
N ALA A 34 -7.20 13.31 -16.66
CA ALA A 34 -7.22 12.06 -17.43
C ALA A 34 -6.44 10.84 -16.95
N ASP A 35 -5.42 10.93 -16.08
CA ASP A 35 -4.75 9.71 -15.61
C ASP A 35 -5.47 9.06 -14.42
N LEU A 36 -6.18 7.97 -14.70
CA LEU A 36 -6.86 7.15 -13.68
C LEU A 36 -5.91 6.12 -13.03
N ALA A 37 -4.69 5.99 -13.56
CA ALA A 37 -3.68 5.08 -13.03
C ALA A 37 -2.74 5.79 -12.05
N ALA A 38 -2.42 5.10 -10.96
CA ALA A 38 -1.37 5.50 -10.04
C ALA A 38 0.01 5.28 -10.67
N THR A 39 0.91 6.22 -10.43
CA THR A 39 2.32 6.13 -10.80
C THR A 39 3.05 5.14 -9.89
N ASN A 40 4.21 4.66 -10.34
CA ASN A 40 5.06 3.79 -9.54
C ASN A 40 5.50 4.47 -8.22
N GLU A 41 5.74 5.79 -8.24
CA GLU A 41 6.03 6.55 -7.02
C GLU A 41 4.85 6.58 -6.05
N GLU A 42 3.62 6.80 -6.55
CA GLU A 42 2.41 6.78 -5.72
C GLU A 42 2.11 5.40 -5.14
N ILE A 43 2.39 4.32 -5.90
CA ILE A 43 2.25 2.94 -5.43
C ILE A 43 3.26 2.67 -4.31
N ALA A 44 4.52 3.08 -4.49
CA ALA A 44 5.56 2.95 -3.46
C ALA A 44 5.21 3.74 -2.19
N ASP A 45 4.79 5.00 -2.32
CA ASP A 45 4.35 5.83 -1.20
C ASP A 45 3.14 5.21 -0.48
N PHE A 46 2.20 4.64 -1.24
CA PHE A 46 1.06 3.91 -0.69
C PHE A 46 1.52 2.73 0.16
N ILE A 47 2.37 1.83 -0.38
CA ILE A 47 2.86 0.66 0.34
C ILE A 47 3.58 1.05 1.64
N LEU A 48 4.44 2.07 1.58
CA LEU A 48 5.21 2.55 2.72
C LEU A 48 4.32 3.20 3.79
N SER A 49 3.28 3.91 3.37
CA SER A 49 2.35 4.59 4.27
C SER A 49 1.37 3.66 4.99
N ILE A 50 1.15 2.42 4.52
CA ILE A 50 0.21 1.49 5.15
C ILE A 50 0.67 1.18 6.58
N PRO A 51 -0.13 1.50 7.62
CA PRO A 51 0.22 1.23 9.01
C PRO A 51 0.04 -0.24 9.39
N PHE A 52 -0.74 -0.99 8.59
CA PHE A 52 -1.08 -2.38 8.85
C PHE A 52 -0.07 -3.38 8.29
N PHE A 53 0.96 -2.93 7.58
CA PHE A 53 1.98 -3.79 6.98
C PHE A 53 3.25 -3.68 7.80
N HIS A 54 3.82 -4.83 8.15
CA HIS A 54 5.13 -4.87 8.77
C HIS A 54 6.22 -4.48 7.75
N ASP A 55 7.33 -3.92 8.22
CA ASP A 55 8.42 -3.45 7.35
C ASP A 55 8.94 -4.55 6.44
N GLY A 56 9.09 -5.78 6.94
CA GLY A 56 9.46 -6.93 6.11
C GLY A 56 8.48 -7.24 4.97
N LEU A 57 7.17 -7.02 5.16
CA LEU A 57 6.18 -7.18 4.08
C LEU A 57 6.31 -6.04 3.06
N LYS A 58 6.57 -4.81 3.53
CA LYS A 58 6.84 -3.66 2.64
C LYS A 58 8.09 -3.92 1.80
N ASP A 59 9.17 -4.37 2.42
CA ASP A 59 10.43 -4.72 1.74
C ASP A 59 10.24 -5.85 0.73
N PHE A 60 9.40 -6.85 1.04
CA PHE A 60 9.05 -7.90 0.09
C PHE A 60 8.33 -7.36 -1.15
N ILE A 61 7.31 -6.52 -0.95
CA ILE A 61 6.53 -5.95 -2.06
C ILE A 61 7.42 -5.01 -2.89
N MET A 62 8.29 -4.23 -2.25
CA MET A 62 9.19 -3.28 -2.90
C MET A 62 10.40 -3.95 -3.60
N GLY A 63 10.59 -5.27 -3.44
CA GLY A 63 11.73 -5.99 -4.03
C GLY A 63 13.06 -5.76 -3.32
N ASN A 64 13.05 -5.25 -2.09
CA ASN A 64 14.25 -5.03 -1.26
C ASN A 64 14.78 -6.33 -0.62
N THR A 65 14.08 -7.45 -0.81
CA THR A 65 14.47 -8.77 -0.28
C THR A 65 14.87 -9.71 -1.41
N PRO A 66 15.85 -10.62 -1.19
CA PRO A 66 16.19 -11.65 -2.18
C PRO A 66 15.07 -12.69 -2.38
N VAL A 67 14.07 -12.73 -1.49
CA VAL A 67 12.92 -13.64 -1.58
C VAL A 67 11.94 -13.13 -2.63
N GLN A 68 11.76 -13.86 -3.73
CA GLN A 68 10.84 -13.46 -4.81
C GLN A 68 9.42 -13.96 -4.62
N THR A 69 9.25 -15.02 -3.84
CA THR A 69 8.01 -15.79 -3.73
C THR A 69 7.79 -16.26 -2.31
N ILE A 70 6.54 -16.19 -1.85
CA ILE A 70 6.14 -16.49 -0.47
C ILE A 70 4.93 -17.40 -0.49
N ILE A 71 4.84 -18.31 0.47
CA ILE A 71 3.67 -19.19 0.59
C ILE A 71 2.73 -18.55 1.61
N VAL A 72 1.50 -18.26 1.18
CA VAL A 72 0.48 -17.62 2.03
C VAL A 72 -0.73 -18.54 2.21
N SER A 73 -1.40 -18.38 3.34
CA SER A 73 -2.72 -18.96 3.56
C SER A 73 -3.80 -18.07 2.92
N GLN A 74 -4.94 -18.66 2.54
CA GLN A 74 -6.06 -17.90 2.01
C GLN A 74 -6.59 -16.83 3.00
N PRO A 75 -6.67 -17.10 4.32
CA PRO A 75 -7.00 -16.04 5.29
C PRO A 75 -6.00 -14.89 5.31
N TRP A 76 -4.70 -15.16 5.14
CA TRP A 76 -3.67 -14.12 5.06
C TRP A 76 -3.87 -13.23 3.84
N GLU A 77 -4.12 -13.83 2.68
CA GLU A 77 -4.38 -13.09 1.44
C GLU A 77 -5.64 -12.23 1.55
N ILE A 78 -6.71 -12.77 2.12
CA ILE A 78 -7.94 -12.01 2.37
C ILE A 78 -7.65 -10.83 3.31
N ALA A 79 -6.87 -11.03 4.37
CA ALA A 79 -6.48 -9.96 5.29
C ALA A 79 -5.64 -8.88 4.58
N PHE A 80 -4.72 -9.29 3.70
CA PHE A 80 -3.95 -8.38 2.86
C PHE A 80 -4.87 -7.50 2.00
N MET A 81 -5.81 -8.11 1.28
CA MET A 81 -6.78 -7.38 0.43
C MET A 81 -7.66 -6.43 1.24
N ILE A 82 -8.21 -6.88 2.38
CA ILE A 82 -9.08 -6.05 3.23
C ILE A 82 -8.33 -4.84 3.77
N ARG A 83 -7.10 -5.03 4.27
CA ARG A 83 -6.27 -3.95 4.83
C ARG A 83 -5.86 -2.96 3.76
N THR A 84 -5.47 -3.45 2.58
CA THR A 84 -5.15 -2.65 1.40
C THR A 84 -6.32 -1.76 1.00
N LYS A 85 -7.51 -2.36 0.84
CA LYS A 85 -8.74 -1.64 0.51
C LYS A 85 -9.07 -0.58 1.58
N LYS A 86 -9.03 -0.96 2.86
CA LYS A 86 -9.34 -0.07 3.97
C LYS A 86 -8.41 1.13 4.02
N TRP A 87 -7.12 0.95 3.73
CA TRP A 87 -6.17 2.06 3.65
C TRP A 87 -6.42 2.95 2.43
N ALA A 88 -6.66 2.37 1.25
CA ALA A 88 -6.96 3.11 0.03
C ALA A 88 -8.19 4.01 0.15
N GLU A 89 -9.18 3.59 0.94
CA GLU A 89 -10.43 4.33 1.23
C GLU A 89 -10.31 5.23 2.48
N SER A 90 -9.20 5.20 3.19
CA SER A 90 -9.02 5.96 4.43
C SER A 90 -8.88 7.46 4.15
N GLN A 91 -9.49 8.28 5.01
CA GLN A 91 -9.31 9.73 4.95
C GLN A 91 -7.86 10.14 5.19
N GLU A 92 -7.12 9.38 6.01
CA GLU A 92 -5.69 9.59 6.26
C GLU A 92 -4.89 9.52 4.96
N TRP A 93 -5.09 8.49 4.13
CA TRP A 93 -4.46 8.38 2.82
C TRP A 93 -4.95 9.43 1.81
N LEU A 94 -6.26 9.68 1.78
CA LEU A 94 -6.88 10.57 0.79
C LEU A 94 -6.54 12.05 1.02
N GLN A 95 -6.45 12.48 2.28
CA GLN A 95 -6.16 13.87 2.66
C GLN A 95 -4.65 14.12 2.89
N SER A 96 -3.85 13.06 3.02
CA SER A 96 -2.39 13.08 3.07
C SER A 96 -1.73 13.79 1.86
N GLY A 97 -2.42 13.84 0.71
CA GLY A 97 -1.91 14.37 -0.56
C GLY A 97 -1.44 15.83 -0.54
N SER A 98 -1.65 16.58 0.55
CA SER A 98 -1.22 17.98 0.65
C SER A 98 0.29 18.19 0.87
N GLN A 99 1.08 17.15 1.15
CA GLN A 99 2.56 17.27 1.15
C GLN A 99 3.26 16.03 0.55
N PRO A 100 3.84 16.13 -0.65
CA PRO A 100 4.91 15.24 -1.07
C PRO A 100 6.16 15.66 -0.31
N GLY A 101 6.43 15.03 0.82
CA GLY A 101 7.60 15.38 1.62
C GLY A 101 7.90 14.38 2.72
N PRO A 102 9.14 14.38 3.23
CA PRO A 102 9.67 13.40 4.19
C PRO A 102 8.94 13.37 5.56
N LYS A 103 7.86 14.12 5.73
CA LYS A 103 7.08 14.18 6.96
C LYS A 103 6.18 12.95 7.19
N PHE A 104 5.81 12.20 6.15
CA PHE A 104 5.19 10.88 6.35
C PHE A 104 6.13 9.88 7.02
N TYR A 105 7.45 10.02 6.80
CA TYR A 105 8.46 9.16 7.41
C TYR A 105 8.77 9.51 8.87
N LEU A 106 8.35 10.69 9.36
CA LEU A 106 8.61 11.13 10.74
C LEU A 106 7.46 10.80 11.70
N ALA A 107 6.25 10.59 11.20
CA ALA A 107 5.15 10.06 11.98
C ALA A 107 5.14 8.55 11.78
N SER A 108 6.01 7.83 12.51
CA SER A 108 5.89 6.37 12.62
C SER A 108 4.42 6.06 12.91
N PRO A 109 3.71 5.35 12.02
CA PRO A 109 2.34 4.98 12.30
C PRO A 109 2.37 4.23 13.63
N LYS A 110 1.54 4.66 14.59
CA LYS A 110 1.37 3.96 15.87
C LYS A 110 1.32 2.48 15.55
N VAL A 111 2.27 1.70 16.07
CA VAL A 111 2.35 0.26 15.88
C VAL A 111 0.97 -0.29 16.23
N VAL A 112 0.18 -0.58 15.21
CA VAL A 112 -1.13 -1.19 15.41
C VAL A 112 -0.80 -2.60 15.84
N SER A 113 -1.31 -3.02 16.99
CA SER A 113 -1.07 -4.33 17.61
C SER A 113 -1.47 -5.53 16.73
N ASP A 114 -1.97 -5.27 15.54
CA ASP A 114 -2.52 -6.19 14.56
C ASP A 114 -1.88 -5.91 13.18
N SER A 115 -0.55 -5.87 13.11
CA SER A 115 0.19 -5.71 11.84
C SER A 115 0.27 -7.05 11.08
N LEU A 116 0.16 -6.97 9.75
CA LEU A 116 0.25 -8.13 8.87
C LEU A 116 1.73 -8.39 8.63
N ASN A 117 2.23 -9.45 9.27
CA ASN A 117 3.58 -9.93 9.09
C ASN A 117 3.65 -10.87 7.89
N LEU A 118 4.87 -11.08 7.38
CA LEU A 118 5.12 -12.20 6.49
C LEU A 118 4.81 -13.53 7.22
N PRO A 119 4.30 -14.55 6.52
CA PRO A 119 3.77 -15.77 7.14
C PRO A 119 4.84 -16.77 7.63
N TYR A 120 6.06 -16.32 7.95
CA TYR A 120 7.18 -17.16 8.40
C TYR A 120 7.90 -16.55 9.59
#